data_AF-A0A385FXU8-F1
#
_entry.id   AF-A0A385FXU8-F1
#
_cell.length_a   1.000
_cell.length_b   1.000
_cell.length_c   1.000
_cell.angle_alpha   90.00
_cell.angle_beta   90.00
_cell.angle_gamma   90.00
#
_symmetry.space_group_name_H-M   'P 1'
#
loop_
_entity.id
_entity.type
_entity.pdbx_description
1 polymer ?
#
loop_
_entity_poly.entity_id
_entity_poly.type
_entity_poly.pdbx_seq_one_letter_code
_entity_poly.pdbx_strand_id
1 'polypeptide(L)'
;MDTIETTQQQARELLNSRIASVTELVKTRQLITELEGKLIEAKKEDKKAYARATKDGWSADELKKLGLEQGTVTRRKTAAKKPTDTQAVAP
;
A
#
# COMPACT_ATOMS: atom_id res chain seq x y z
N MET A 1 49.94 0.10 5.43
CA MET A 1 48.65 0.29 4.72
C MET A 1 48.55 1.76 4.43
N ASP A 2 48.63 2.14 3.15
CA ASP A 2 48.69 3.54 2.75
C ASP A 2 47.35 4.23 3.03
N THR A 3 47.40 5.40 3.68
CA THR A 3 46.24 6.16 4.12
C THR A 3 45.35 6.60 2.97
N ILE A 4 45.95 6.82 1.78
CA ILE A 4 45.23 7.16 0.54
C ILE A 4 44.37 5.99 0.08
N GLU A 5 44.91 4.77 0.06
CA GLU A 5 44.17 3.56 -0.35
C GLU A 5 42.99 3.32 0.59
N THR A 6 43.21 3.49 1.90
CA THR A 6 42.17 3.34 2.92
C THR A 6 41.05 4.38 2.74
N THR A 7 41.41 5.64 2.50
CA THR A 7 40.43 6.72 2.27
C THR A 7 39.64 6.50 0.98
N GLN A 8 40.31 6.03 -0.08
CA GLN A 8 39.65 5.71 -1.34
C GLN A 8 38.65 4.56 -1.18
N GLN A 9 39.00 3.53 -0.41
CA GLN A 9 38.11 2.41 -0.13
C GLN A 9 36.86 2.87 0.65
N GLN A 10 37.05 3.68 1.70
CA GLN A 10 35.94 4.24 2.48
C GLN A 10 35.01 5.11 1.62
N ALA A 11 35.56 5.93 0.72
CA ALA A 11 34.77 6.73 -0.20
C ALA A 11 33.92 5.86 -1.15
N ARG A 12 34.50 4.75 -1.66
CA ARG A 12 33.77 3.78 -2.50
C ARG A 12 32.65 3.09 -1.73
N GLU A 13 32.91 2.65 -0.51
CA GLU A 13 31.90 2.01 0.35
C GLU A 13 30.72 2.94 0.64
N LEU A 14 31.00 4.21 0.94
CA LEU A 14 29.96 5.21 1.17
C LEU A 14 29.11 5.45 -0.08
N LEU A 15 29.73 5.54 -1.26
CA LEU A 15 29.01 5.66 -2.53
C LEU A 15 28.17 4.40 -2.82
N ASN A 16 28.72 3.21 -2.58
CA ASN A 16 28.00 1.95 -2.78
C ASN A 16 26.76 1.87 -1.87
N SER A 17 26.89 2.25 -0.60
CA SER A 17 25.77 2.30 0.34
C SER A 17 24.66 3.28 -0.11
N ARG A 18 25.05 4.46 -0.60
CA ARG A 18 24.11 5.44 -1.14
C ARG A 18 23.43 4.94 -2.41
N ILE A 19 24.18 4.32 -3.32
CA ILE A 19 23.65 3.71 -4.54
C ILE A 19 22.63 2.63 -4.19
N ALA A 20 22.97 1.72 -3.27
CA ALA A 20 22.06 0.67 -2.81
C ALA A 20 20.74 1.26 -2.29
N SER A 21 20.81 2.33 -1.50
CA SER A 21 19.62 3.00 -0.94
C SER A 21 18.72 3.58 -2.03
N VAL A 22 19.30 4.23 -3.05
CA VAL A 22 18.56 4.77 -4.19
C VAL A 22 17.97 3.64 -5.05
N THR A 23 18.73 2.55 -5.25
CA THR A 23 18.26 1.38 -5.99
C THR A 23 17.04 0.75 -5.32
N GLU A 24 17.05 0.57 -4.00
CA GLU A 24 15.91 0.02 -3.27
C GLU A 24 14.67 0.94 -3.33
N LEU A 25 14.88 2.26 -3.28
CA LEU A 25 13.79 3.22 -3.46
C LEU A 25 13.16 3.10 -4.85
N VAL A 26 13.98 2.98 -5.91
CA VAL A 26 13.48 2.83 -7.28
C VAL A 26 12.71 1.52 -7.43
N LYS A 27 13.23 0.40 -6.91
CA LYS A 27 12.51 -0.88 -6.92
C LYS A 27 11.17 -0.79 -6.21
N THR A 28 11.14 -0.18 -5.03
CA THR A 28 9.91 -0.01 -4.25
C THR A 28 8.88 0.82 -5.02
N ARG A 29 9.31 1.90 -5.68
CA ARG A 29 8.42 2.72 -6.53
C ARG A 29 7.87 1.95 -7.72
N GLN A 30 8.70 1.15 -8.39
CA GLN A 30 8.25 0.29 -9.49
C GLN A 30 7.21 -0.73 -9.01
N LEU A 31 7.45 -1.35 -7.84
CA LEU A 31 6.50 -2.28 -7.23
C LEU A 31 5.16 -1.61 -6.89
N ILE A 32 5.17 -0.37 -6.38
CA ILE A 32 3.94 0.40 -6.14
C ILE A 32 3.14 0.54 -7.44
N THR A 33 3.78 1.00 -8.52
CA THR A 33 3.11 1.18 -9.82
C THR A 33 2.56 -0.14 -10.36
N GLU A 34 3.30 -1.24 -10.22
CA GLU A 34 2.83 -2.57 -10.63
C GLU A 34 1.59 -3.01 -9.83
N LEU A 35 1.62 -2.84 -8.51
CA LEU A 35 0.51 -3.18 -7.63
C LEU A 35 -0.73 -2.31 -7.89
N GLU A 36 -0.54 -1.03 -8.17
CA GLU A 36 -1.62 -0.13 -8.59
C GLU A 36 -2.26 -0.60 -9.90
N GLY A 37 -1.45 -1.01 -10.88
CA GLY A 37 -1.92 -1.62 -12.12
C GLY A 37 -2.76 -2.88 -11.87
N LYS A 38 -2.24 -3.80 -11.05
CA LYS A 38 -2.97 -5.02 -10.64
C LYS A 38 -4.26 -4.70 -9.89
N LEU A 39 -4.26 -3.66 -9.05
CA LEU A 39 -5.45 -3.22 -8.32
C LEU A 39 -6.52 -2.68 -9.26
N ILE A 40 -6.15 -1.90 -10.27
CA ILE A 40 -7.08 -1.40 -11.28
C ILE A 40 -7.73 -2.56 -12.03
N GLU A 41 -6.93 -3.54 -12.45
CA GLU A 41 -7.45 -4.70 -13.18
C GLU A 41 -8.36 -5.57 -12.31
N ALA A 42 -7.95 -5.83 -11.06
CA ALA A 42 -8.77 -6.54 -10.09
C ALA A 42 -10.11 -5.84 -9.85
N LYS A 43 -10.13 -4.51 -9.74
CA LYS A 43 -11.37 -3.72 -9.60
C LYS A 43 -12.29 -3.83 -10.81
N LYS A 44 -11.74 -3.90 -12.03
CA LYS A 44 -12.56 -4.10 -13.24
C LYS A 44 -13.18 -5.48 -13.26
N GLU A 45 -12.41 -6.51 -12.94
CA GLU A 45 -12.92 -7.89 -12.92
C GLU A 45 -13.95 -8.08 -11.81
N ASP A 46 -13.76 -7.48 -10.64
CA ASP A 46 -14.76 -7.43 -9.56
C ASP A 46 -16.08 -6.83 -10.04
N LYS A 47 -16.04 -5.65 -10.68
CA LYS A 47 -17.24 -5.01 -11.26
C LYS A 47 -17.92 -5.91 -12.29
N LYS A 48 -17.14 -6.59 -13.13
CA LYS A 48 -17.64 -7.51 -14.16
C LYS A 48 -18.28 -8.76 -13.53
N ALA A 49 -17.70 -9.30 -12.47
CA ALA A 49 -18.24 -10.42 -11.71
C ALA A 49 -19.56 -10.04 -11.04
N TYR A 50 -19.65 -8.87 -10.40
CA TYR A 50 -20.90 -8.34 -9.86
C TYR A 50 -21.98 -8.22 -10.96
N ALA A 51 -21.62 -7.61 -12.10
CA ALA A 51 -22.56 -7.47 -13.22
C ALA A 51 -23.02 -8.84 -13.76
N ARG A 52 -22.13 -9.84 -13.78
CA ARG A 52 -22.48 -11.21 -14.16
C ARG A 52 -23.44 -11.84 -13.17
N ALA A 53 -23.18 -11.72 -11.86
CA ALA A 53 -24.09 -12.21 -10.82
C ALA A 53 -25.50 -11.60 -10.97
N THR A 54 -25.59 -10.29 -11.25
CA THR A 54 -26.89 -9.65 -11.50
C THR A 54 -27.60 -10.15 -12.75
N LYS A 55 -26.84 -10.55 -13.78
CA LYS A 55 -27.40 -11.18 -15.00
C LYS A 55 -27.84 -12.62 -14.75
N ASP A 56 -27.16 -13.32 -13.86
CA ASP A 56 -27.46 -14.70 -13.47
C ASP A 56 -28.66 -14.79 -12.51
N GLY A 57 -29.35 -13.67 -12.24
CA GLY A 57 -30.60 -13.61 -11.49
C GLY A 57 -30.45 -13.17 -10.03
N TRP A 58 -29.25 -12.86 -9.56
CA TRP A 58 -29.05 -12.34 -8.21
C TRP A 58 -29.53 -10.89 -8.11
N SER A 59 -30.41 -10.60 -7.15
CA SER A 59 -30.79 -9.24 -6.83
C SER A 59 -29.70 -8.53 -6.00
N ALA A 60 -29.67 -7.19 -6.05
CA ALA A 60 -28.71 -6.40 -5.27
C ALA A 60 -28.87 -6.62 -3.76
N ASP A 61 -30.09 -6.85 -3.27
CA ASP A 61 -30.37 -7.11 -1.86
C ASP A 61 -29.85 -8.48 -1.40
N GLU A 62 -29.89 -9.49 -2.26
CA GLU A 62 -29.30 -10.81 -1.98
C GLU A 62 -27.78 -10.74 -1.95
N LEU A 63 -27.16 -10.08 -2.94
CA LEU A 63 -25.71 -9.86 -2.94
C LEU A 63 -25.28 -9.07 -1.71
N LYS A 64 -26.04 -8.05 -1.31
CA LYS A 64 -25.82 -7.29 -0.09
C LYS A 64 -25.91 -8.13 1.18
N LYS A 65 -26.91 -9.01 1.31
CA LYS A 65 -27.02 -9.95 2.43
C LYS A 65 -25.84 -10.91 2.50
N LEU A 66 -25.23 -11.22 1.35
CA LEU A 66 -24.00 -12.02 1.25
C LEU A 66 -22.71 -11.19 1.44
N GLY A 67 -22.81 -9.87 1.65
CA GLY A 67 -21.66 -8.98 1.79
C GLY A 67 -20.93 -8.66 0.48
N LEU A 68 -21.53 -8.99 -0.67
CA LEU A 68 -21.03 -8.71 -2.02
C LEU A 68 -21.62 -7.39 -2.53
N GLU A 69 -21.53 -6.32 -1.75
CA GLU A 69 -22.02 -5.01 -2.17
C GLU A 69 -21.19 -4.49 -3.34
N GLN A 70 -21.86 -3.82 -4.30
CA GLN A 70 -21.19 -3.20 -5.44
C GLN A 70 -20.17 -2.19 -4.90
N GLY A 71 -18.88 -2.46 -5.11
CA GLY A 71 -17.75 -1.86 -4.41
C GLY A 71 -17.78 -0.33 -4.35
N THR A 72 -18.46 0.21 -3.34
CA THR A 72 -18.12 1.48 -2.74
C THR A 72 -17.65 1.13 -1.34
N VAL A 73 -16.33 1.23 -1.17
CA VAL A 73 -15.59 1.17 0.09
C VAL A 73 -16.55 1.20 1.28
N THR A 74 -16.87 0.03 1.84
CA THR A 74 -17.43 -0.04 3.18
C THR A 74 -16.34 0.55 4.05
N ARG A 75 -16.43 1.87 4.27
CA ARG A 75 -15.62 2.61 5.22
C ARG A 75 -15.95 1.94 6.54
N ARG A 76 -15.13 0.96 6.91
CA ARG A 76 -15.21 0.24 8.16
C ARG A 76 -15.28 1.32 9.21
N LYS A 77 -16.47 1.53 9.80
CA LYS A 77 -16.67 2.48 10.88
C LYS A 77 -15.90 1.89 12.06
N THR A 78 -14.59 2.13 12.10
CA THR A 78 -13.81 2.01 13.31
C THR A 78 -14.36 3.08 14.23
N ALA A 79 -15.23 2.65 15.15
CA ALA A 79 -15.63 3.45 16.29
C ALA A 79 -14.35 3.98 16.94
N ALA A 80 -14.16 5.29 16.83
CA ALA A 80 -13.10 5.99 17.52
C ALA A 80 -13.32 5.82 19.03
N LYS A 81 -12.60 4.88 19.65
CA LYS A 81 -12.35 4.97 21.10
C LYS A 81 -11.32 6.07 21.27
N LYS A 82 -11.82 7.26 21.60
CA LYS A 82 -11.10 8.41 22.12
C LYS A 82 -10.44 8.02 23.45
N PRO A 83 -9.12 8.17 23.64
CA PRO A 83 -8.57 8.47 24.95
C PRO A 83 -8.47 10.00 25.04
N THR A 84 -9.31 10.56 25.89
CA THR A 84 -9.16 11.93 26.38
C THR A 84 -7.86 12.00 27.19
N ASP A 85 -6.96 12.86 26.73
CA ASP A 85 -6.17 13.83 27.49
C ASP A 85 -5.50 13.40 28.81
N THR A 86 -4.17 13.48 28.86
CA THR A 86 -3.49 14.21 29.95
C THR A 86 -2.17 14.74 29.42
N GLN A 87 -2.21 15.98 28.97
CA GLN A 87 -1.07 16.88 28.93
C GLN A 87 -0.91 17.52 30.33
N ALA A 88 0.19 17.26 31.03
CA ALA A 88 0.66 18.06 32.18
C ALA A 88 2.18 17.87 32.30
N VAL A 89 2.98 18.75 31.68
CA VAL A 89 3.63 19.94 32.28
C VAL A 89 5.10 19.65 32.66
N ALA A 90 5.98 20.36 31.96
CA ALA A 90 7.43 20.56 32.10
C ALA A 90 7.78 21.35 33.39
N PRO A 91 9.03 21.79 33.68
CA PRO A 91 10.31 21.68 32.97
C PRO A 91 11.44 20.97 33.74
#